data_AF-A0A2E8Y4P6-F1
#
_entry.id   AF-A0A2E8Y4P6-F1
#
_cell.length_a   1.000
_cell.length_b   1.000
_cell.length_c   1.000
_cell.angle_alpha   90.00
_cell.angle_beta   90.00
_cell.angle_gamma   90.00
#
_symmetry.space_group_name_H-M   'P 1'
#
loop_
_entity.id
_entity.type
_entity.pdbx_description
1 polymer ?
#
loop_
_entity_poly.entity_id
_entity_poly.type
_entity_poly.pdbx_seq_one_letter_code
_entity_poly.pdbx_strand_id
1 'polypeptide(L)'
;MAKQTDIRVAAAELFFLPVETRVPLKFGPETLTHVTCARVRLTVRLANGTTATGWGETPLSVQWVWPSAVPYEPRHDALKQFCIRLAKAWAAFDAAGHPLELGHDLQQTELPRLLDAFNAHSPAGEPMPWLAALVCCSPFDIALHDALGQALGRPTYETYSAEFLSCDLSQFLDPANDSAVEFAGRYPAEFLDANPPSTLPAWHLVGGLDPLDEGELTGNEPDDGHPVLLSDWIRTDGLTCLKIKLRGNDAEWDYDRLAKVGAIAIEHGVLWLTADFNCTVNDPAYVNEILDRLAAEQPRLYGMILYVEQPFPYELESNRIDV
;
A
#
# COMPACT_ATOMS: atom_id res chain seq x y z
N MET A 1 -24.00 -0.73 -21.00
CA MET A 1 -24.08 -1.07 -22.45
C MET A 1 -22.66 -1.13 -22.97
N ALA A 2 -22.28 -2.17 -23.72
CA ALA A 2 -20.91 -2.32 -24.21
C ALA A 2 -20.41 -1.07 -24.96
N LYS A 3 -19.17 -0.67 -24.69
CA LYS A 3 -18.49 0.47 -25.29
C LYS A 3 -17.51 0.00 -26.36
N GLN A 4 -17.20 0.85 -27.34
CA GLN A 4 -16.16 0.54 -28.33
C GLN A 4 -14.76 0.44 -27.71
N THR A 5 -14.59 1.04 -26.54
CA THR A 5 -13.36 1.06 -25.75
C THR A 5 -13.25 -0.11 -24.79
N ASP A 6 -14.25 -0.99 -24.73
CA ASP A 6 -14.17 -2.19 -23.90
C ASP A 6 -13.02 -3.07 -24.37
N ILE A 7 -12.21 -3.51 -23.40
CA ILE A 7 -11.06 -4.37 -23.64
C ILE A 7 -11.36 -5.79 -23.16
N ARG A 8 -10.69 -6.76 -23.78
CA ARG A 8 -10.59 -8.15 -23.30
C ARG A 8 -9.14 -8.47 -23.00
N VAL A 9 -8.89 -9.25 -21.95
CA VAL A 9 -7.54 -9.78 -21.70
C VAL A 9 -7.23 -10.87 -22.72
N ALA A 10 -6.08 -10.74 -23.39
CA ALA A 10 -5.62 -11.67 -24.42
C ALA A 10 -4.43 -12.52 -23.96
N ALA A 11 -3.60 -11.99 -23.06
CA ALA A 11 -2.49 -12.72 -22.45
C ALA A 11 -2.08 -12.09 -21.13
N ALA A 12 -1.50 -12.89 -20.24
CA ALA A 12 -0.90 -12.46 -18.99
C ALA A 12 0.47 -13.11 -18.79
N GLU A 13 1.46 -12.31 -18.41
CA GLU A 13 2.80 -12.76 -18.04
C GLU A 13 3.15 -12.23 -16.66
N LEU A 14 3.84 -13.05 -15.88
CA LEU A 14 4.21 -12.78 -14.50
C LEU A 14 5.71 -12.95 -14.32
N PHE A 15 6.32 -11.98 -13.66
CA PHE A 15 7.73 -11.94 -13.31
C PHE A 15 7.84 -11.75 -11.79
N PHE A 16 8.77 -12.47 -11.18
CA PHE A 16 9.14 -12.24 -9.78
C PHE A 16 10.50 -11.56 -9.74
N LEU A 17 10.55 -10.36 -9.18
CA LEU A 17 11.75 -9.55 -9.07
C LEU A 17 12.19 -9.56 -7.60
N PRO A 18 13.33 -10.21 -7.28
CA PRO A 18 13.90 -10.09 -5.94
C PRO A 18 14.46 -8.67 -5.76
N VAL A 19 14.12 -8.04 -4.65
CA VAL A 19 14.62 -6.72 -4.26
C VAL A 19 15.24 -6.84 -2.86
N GLU A 20 16.49 -6.42 -2.73
CA GLU A 20 17.17 -6.32 -1.43
C GLU A 20 17.06 -4.88 -0.93
N THR A 21 16.80 -4.71 0.37
CA THR A 21 16.80 -3.38 0.98
C THR A 21 18.25 -2.93 1.18
N ARG A 22 18.56 -1.68 0.83
CA ARG A 22 19.88 -1.09 1.07
C ARG A 22 20.28 -1.16 2.56
N VAL A 23 19.33 -0.85 3.44
CA VAL A 23 19.44 -1.01 4.90
C VAL A 23 18.20 -1.76 5.41
N PRO A 24 18.30 -2.59 6.47
CA PRO A 24 17.15 -3.29 7.01
C PRO A 24 16.06 -2.33 7.49
N LEU A 25 14.84 -2.49 6.98
CA LEU A 25 13.70 -1.66 7.37
C LEU A 25 12.93 -2.30 8.52
N LYS A 26 12.90 -1.64 9.68
CA LYS A 26 12.12 -2.06 10.86
C LYS A 26 10.77 -1.37 10.90
N PHE A 27 9.69 -2.15 10.86
CA PHE A 27 8.33 -1.68 11.09
C PHE A 27 7.54 -2.69 11.91
N GLY A 28 6.90 -2.22 12.99
CA GLY A 28 6.23 -3.08 13.96
C GLY A 28 7.16 -4.21 14.46
N PRO A 29 6.67 -5.47 14.54
CA PRO A 29 7.48 -6.59 15.02
C PRO A 29 8.50 -7.10 14.00
N GLU A 30 8.49 -6.60 12.76
CA GLU A 30 9.21 -7.20 11.63
C GLU A 30 10.44 -6.38 11.22
N THR A 31 11.44 -7.06 10.66
CA THR A 31 12.62 -6.45 10.02
C THR A 31 12.70 -6.98 8.60
N LEU A 32 12.53 -6.11 7.62
CA LEU A 32 12.57 -6.44 6.21
C LEU A 32 13.96 -6.19 5.64
N THR A 33 14.60 -7.23 5.12
CA THR A 33 15.90 -7.13 4.41
C THR A 33 15.77 -7.35 2.90
N HIS A 34 14.66 -7.92 2.46
CA HIS A 34 14.36 -8.19 1.06
C HIS A 34 12.86 -8.36 0.86
N VAL A 35 12.40 -8.16 -0.37
CA VAL A 35 11.02 -8.40 -0.78
C VAL A 35 10.99 -8.92 -2.22
N THR A 36 10.02 -9.77 -2.55
CA THR A 36 9.74 -10.13 -3.94
C THR A 36 8.64 -9.22 -4.48
N CYS A 37 8.93 -8.50 -5.57
CA CYS A 37 7.92 -7.80 -6.35
C CYS A 37 7.32 -8.74 -7.40
N ALA A 38 5.99 -8.82 -7.45
CA ALA A 38 5.28 -9.44 -8.56
C ALA A 38 5.04 -8.37 -9.62
N ARG A 39 5.67 -8.53 -10.79
CA ARG A 39 5.44 -7.68 -11.97
C ARG A 39 4.63 -8.44 -12.99
N VAL A 40 3.55 -7.83 -13.45
CA VAL A 40 2.64 -8.39 -14.44
C VAL A 40 2.69 -7.57 -15.71
N ARG A 41 2.66 -8.27 -16.85
CA ARG A 41 2.39 -7.70 -18.16
C ARG A 41 1.07 -8.27 -18.67
N LEU A 42 0.07 -7.42 -18.86
CA LEU A 42 -1.20 -7.82 -19.49
C LEU A 42 -1.24 -7.32 -20.93
N THR A 43 -1.61 -8.21 -21.85
CA THR A 43 -1.96 -7.83 -23.21
C THR A 43 -3.47 -7.82 -23.32
N VAL A 44 -4.03 -6.71 -23.80
CA VAL A 44 -5.46 -6.52 -23.96
C VAL A 44 -5.81 -6.28 -25.43
N ARG A 45 -7.07 -6.54 -25.80
CA ARG A 45 -7.58 -6.29 -27.15
C ARG A 45 -8.89 -5.50 -27.08
N LEU A 46 -8.95 -4.42 -27.84
CA LEU A 46 -10.16 -3.64 -28.08
C LEU A 46 -11.11 -4.34 -29.06
N ALA A 47 -12.39 -3.96 -29.06
CA ALA A 47 -13.38 -4.49 -30.00
C ALA A 47 -12.99 -4.31 -31.49
N ASN A 48 -12.24 -3.26 -31.82
CA ASN A 48 -11.74 -2.99 -33.17
C ASN A 48 -10.51 -3.83 -33.57
N GLY A 49 -10.04 -4.72 -32.69
CA GLY A 49 -8.88 -5.58 -32.91
C GLY A 49 -7.53 -4.99 -32.50
N THR A 50 -7.48 -3.71 -32.12
CA THR A 50 -6.26 -3.07 -31.60
C THR A 50 -5.80 -3.78 -30.34
N THR A 51 -4.51 -4.05 -30.23
CA THR A 51 -3.89 -4.66 -29.05
C THR A 51 -2.97 -3.66 -28.37
N ALA A 52 -2.97 -3.68 -27.04
CA ALA A 52 -2.03 -2.93 -26.23
C ALA A 52 -1.53 -3.78 -25.07
N THR A 53 -0.45 -3.31 -24.45
CA THR A 53 0.16 -3.97 -23.32
C THR A 53 0.29 -2.98 -22.18
N GLY A 54 -0.06 -3.40 -20.98
CA GLY A 54 0.14 -2.63 -19.76
C GLY A 54 0.93 -3.40 -18.72
N TRP A 55 1.50 -2.66 -17.78
CA TRP A 55 2.37 -3.17 -16.73
C TRP A 55 1.86 -2.78 -15.34
N GLY A 56 2.00 -3.71 -14.41
CA GLY A 56 1.70 -3.49 -13.00
C GLY A 56 2.71 -4.20 -12.13
N GLU A 57 2.99 -3.62 -10.97
CA GLU A 57 3.96 -4.16 -10.03
C GLU A 57 3.53 -3.89 -8.59
N THR A 58 3.62 -4.92 -7.76
CA THR A 58 3.34 -4.82 -6.32
C THR A 58 4.34 -5.67 -5.53
N PRO A 59 4.93 -5.15 -4.43
CA PRO A 59 5.66 -5.98 -3.48
C PRO A 59 4.72 -6.93 -2.74
N LEU A 60 5.06 -8.21 -2.65
CA LEU A 60 4.19 -9.21 -2.00
C LEU A 60 4.08 -9.02 -0.47
N SER A 61 5.04 -8.32 0.15
CA SER A 61 5.00 -7.84 1.55
C SER A 61 4.42 -8.85 2.55
N VAL A 62 4.93 -10.08 2.53
CA VAL A 62 4.37 -11.27 3.22
C VAL A 62 4.11 -11.02 4.71
N GLN A 63 5.03 -10.33 5.39
CA GLN A 63 4.91 -10.00 6.81
C GLN A 63 3.70 -9.11 7.14
N TRP A 64 3.32 -8.23 6.22
CA TRP A 64 2.20 -7.32 6.39
C TRP A 64 0.86 -7.95 5.98
N VAL A 65 0.84 -8.67 4.85
CA VAL A 65 -0.41 -9.22 4.31
C VAL A 65 -0.84 -10.54 4.96
N TRP A 66 0.10 -11.22 5.60
CA TRP A 66 -0.12 -12.51 6.25
C TRP A 66 0.71 -12.64 7.53
N PRO A 67 0.46 -11.80 8.56
CA PRO A 67 1.15 -11.90 9.84
C PRO A 67 0.85 -13.25 10.50
N SER A 68 1.90 -14.00 10.85
CA SER A 68 1.76 -15.37 11.36
C SER A 68 3.04 -15.86 12.06
N ALA A 69 2.86 -16.81 12.97
CA ALA A 69 3.95 -17.59 13.56
C ALA A 69 4.56 -18.60 12.58
N VAL A 70 3.88 -18.91 11.47
CA VAL A 70 4.41 -19.75 10.40
C VAL A 70 5.66 -19.06 9.80
N PRO A 71 6.75 -19.82 9.52
CA PRO A 71 7.94 -19.27 8.91
C PRO A 71 7.64 -18.49 7.62
N TYR A 72 8.51 -17.52 7.30
CA TYR A 72 8.34 -16.64 6.14
C TYR A 72 8.27 -17.42 4.81
N GLU A 73 9.19 -18.36 4.57
CA GLU A 73 9.35 -18.99 3.25
C GLU A 73 8.10 -19.75 2.76
N PRO A 74 7.44 -20.62 3.56
CA PRO A 74 6.21 -21.27 3.13
C PRO A 74 5.09 -20.29 2.74
N ARG A 75 4.96 -19.16 3.46
CA ARG A 75 3.98 -18.11 3.14
C ARG A 75 4.36 -17.36 1.87
N HIS A 76 5.63 -17.00 1.74
CA HIS A 76 6.18 -16.34 0.57
C HIS A 76 5.99 -17.18 -0.71
N ASP A 77 6.31 -18.47 -0.66
CA ASP A 77 6.08 -19.40 -1.77
C ASP A 77 4.59 -19.57 -2.07
N ALA A 78 3.72 -19.60 -1.06
CA ALA A 78 2.28 -19.64 -1.25
C ALA A 78 1.76 -18.41 -2.03
N LEU A 79 2.21 -17.19 -1.69
CA LEU A 79 1.84 -15.97 -2.43
C LEU A 79 2.30 -16.05 -3.90
N LYS A 80 3.53 -16.51 -4.15
CA LYS A 80 4.05 -16.68 -5.52
C LYS A 80 3.23 -17.70 -6.32
N GLN A 81 2.91 -18.85 -5.71
CA GLN A 81 2.06 -19.86 -6.34
C GLN A 81 0.65 -19.32 -6.64
N PHE A 82 0.10 -18.50 -5.74
CA PHE A 82 -1.19 -17.88 -5.95
C PHE A 82 -1.15 -16.84 -7.09
N CYS A 83 -0.09 -16.03 -7.19
CA CYS A 83 0.12 -15.13 -8.33
C CYS A 83 0.19 -15.90 -9.67
N ILE A 84 0.87 -17.05 -9.72
CA ILE A 84 0.91 -17.91 -10.91
C ILE A 84 -0.50 -18.40 -11.28
N ARG A 85 -1.33 -18.74 -10.29
CA ARG A 85 -2.71 -19.14 -10.50
C ARG A 85 -3.55 -17.98 -11.05
N LEU A 86 -3.35 -16.78 -10.52
CA LEU A 86 -4.01 -15.56 -11.00
C LEU A 86 -3.61 -15.22 -12.44
N ALA A 87 -2.35 -15.39 -12.83
CA ALA A 87 -1.93 -15.18 -14.22
C ALA A 87 -2.72 -16.06 -15.21
N LYS A 88 -2.97 -17.32 -14.84
CA LYS A 88 -3.81 -18.22 -15.65
C LYS A 88 -5.27 -17.79 -15.64
N ALA A 89 -5.79 -17.37 -14.49
CA ALA A 89 -7.17 -16.91 -14.36
C ALA A 89 -7.43 -15.67 -15.23
N TRP A 90 -6.57 -14.65 -15.14
CA TRP A 90 -6.65 -13.44 -15.95
C TRP A 90 -6.55 -13.72 -17.45
N ALA A 91 -5.64 -14.60 -17.88
CA ALA A 91 -5.54 -14.98 -19.28
C ALA A 91 -6.76 -15.77 -19.82
N ALA A 92 -7.52 -16.41 -18.93
CA ALA A 92 -8.72 -17.19 -19.26
C ALA A 92 -10.03 -16.43 -18.99
N PHE A 93 -9.96 -15.21 -18.44
CA PHE A 93 -11.13 -14.44 -18.04
C PHE A 93 -11.80 -13.83 -19.28
N ASP A 94 -12.86 -14.50 -19.77
CA ASP A 94 -13.57 -14.12 -21.00
C ASP A 94 -14.66 -13.06 -20.74
N ALA A 95 -14.23 -11.88 -20.30
CA ALA A 95 -15.08 -10.72 -20.11
C ALA A 95 -14.56 -9.53 -20.92
N ALA A 96 -15.46 -8.61 -21.27
CA ALA A 96 -15.14 -7.35 -21.92
C ALA A 96 -15.72 -6.19 -21.12
N GLY A 97 -14.93 -5.16 -20.90
CA GLY A 97 -15.35 -3.98 -20.16
C GLY A 97 -14.20 -3.02 -19.93
N HIS A 98 -14.46 -2.00 -19.13
CA HIS A 98 -13.45 -1.11 -18.60
C HIS A 98 -12.65 -1.82 -17.48
N PRO A 99 -11.36 -1.51 -17.27
CA PRO A 99 -10.52 -2.09 -16.21
C PRO A 99 -11.19 -2.14 -14.83
N LEU A 100 -11.83 -1.04 -14.40
CA LEU A 100 -12.56 -0.97 -13.12
C LEU A 100 -13.67 -2.03 -13.00
N GLU A 101 -14.40 -2.30 -14.09
CA GLU A 101 -15.49 -3.30 -14.11
C GLU A 101 -14.91 -4.71 -14.10
N LEU A 102 -13.94 -4.97 -14.97
CA LEU A 102 -13.29 -6.28 -15.10
C LEU A 102 -12.55 -6.69 -13.82
N GLY A 103 -11.83 -5.75 -13.21
CA GLY A 103 -11.14 -5.93 -11.94
C GLY A 103 -12.12 -6.24 -10.81
N HIS A 104 -13.21 -5.46 -10.71
CA HIS A 104 -14.27 -5.71 -9.74
C HIS A 104 -14.92 -7.10 -9.95
N ASP A 105 -15.34 -7.43 -11.17
CA ASP A 105 -15.97 -8.72 -11.49
C ASP A 105 -15.06 -9.89 -11.11
N LEU A 106 -13.78 -9.83 -11.49
CA LEU A 106 -12.82 -10.88 -11.14
C LEU A 106 -12.62 -11.00 -9.62
N GLN A 107 -12.56 -9.87 -8.91
CA GLN A 107 -12.43 -9.84 -7.44
C GLN A 107 -13.69 -10.36 -6.72
N GLN A 108 -14.88 -10.13 -7.25
CA GLN A 108 -16.14 -10.57 -6.63
C GLN A 108 -16.52 -12.01 -7.00
N THR A 109 -16.02 -12.54 -8.12
CA THR A 109 -16.44 -13.85 -8.63
C THR A 109 -15.33 -14.89 -8.60
N GLU A 110 -14.22 -14.65 -9.29
CA GLU A 110 -13.16 -15.63 -9.47
C GLU A 110 -12.18 -15.66 -8.30
N LEU A 111 -11.80 -14.51 -7.74
CA LEU A 111 -10.80 -14.42 -6.69
C LEU A 111 -11.18 -15.21 -5.42
N PRO A 112 -12.42 -15.12 -4.87
CA PRO A 112 -12.83 -15.90 -3.71
C PRO A 112 -12.77 -17.41 -3.99
N ARG A 113 -13.26 -17.83 -5.17
CA ARG A 113 -13.24 -19.23 -5.61
C ARG A 113 -11.81 -19.77 -5.75
N LEU A 114 -10.90 -18.97 -6.30
CA LEU A 114 -9.49 -19.33 -6.44
C LEU A 114 -8.82 -19.44 -5.06
N LEU A 115 -9.11 -18.51 -4.15
CA LEU A 115 -8.58 -18.51 -2.79
C LEU A 115 -9.08 -19.73 -2.01
N ASP A 116 -10.38 -20.01 -2.00
CA ASP A 116 -10.97 -21.16 -1.31
C ASP A 116 -10.33 -22.47 -1.78
N ALA A 117 -10.24 -22.64 -3.10
CA ALA A 117 -9.62 -23.82 -3.68
C ALA A 117 -8.10 -23.90 -3.41
N PHE A 118 -7.41 -22.76 -3.25
CA PHE A 118 -6.00 -22.72 -2.88
C PHE A 118 -5.82 -23.11 -1.41
N ASN A 119 -6.67 -22.59 -0.53
CA ASN A 119 -6.65 -22.83 0.91
C ASN A 119 -7.09 -24.25 1.29
N ALA A 120 -7.87 -24.94 0.44
CA ALA A 120 -8.26 -26.34 0.66
C ALA A 120 -7.07 -27.29 0.89
N HIS A 121 -5.89 -26.96 0.37
CA HIS A 121 -4.65 -27.70 0.57
C HIS A 121 -3.49 -26.73 0.86
N SER A 122 -3.70 -25.76 1.76
CA SER A 122 -2.76 -24.65 1.94
C SER A 122 -1.30 -25.12 2.08
N PRO A 123 -0.39 -24.69 1.17
CA PRO A 123 1.02 -25.05 1.23
C PRO A 123 1.73 -24.59 2.50
N ALA A 124 1.24 -23.53 3.14
CA ALA A 124 1.83 -22.96 4.35
C ALA A 124 1.33 -23.61 5.65
N GLY A 125 0.41 -24.57 5.59
CA GLY A 125 -0.17 -25.23 6.76
C GLY A 125 -1.31 -24.45 7.45
N GLU A 126 -1.59 -23.23 6.99
CA GLU A 126 -2.71 -22.38 7.44
C GLU A 126 -3.31 -21.62 6.24
N PRO A 127 -4.58 -21.19 6.27
CA PRO A 127 -5.19 -20.52 5.13
C PRO A 127 -4.53 -19.16 4.81
N MET A 128 -4.30 -18.88 3.53
CA MET A 128 -3.91 -17.56 3.06
C MET A 128 -5.04 -16.56 3.32
N PRO A 129 -4.76 -15.41 3.97
CA PRO A 129 -5.75 -14.37 4.22
C PRO A 129 -6.27 -13.71 2.94
N TRP A 130 -7.48 -13.18 3.00
CA TRP A 130 -8.09 -12.41 1.90
C TRP A 130 -7.22 -11.23 1.45
N LEU A 131 -6.61 -10.50 2.41
CA LEU A 131 -5.70 -9.40 2.11
C LEU A 131 -4.51 -9.84 1.24
N ALA A 132 -3.90 -11.00 1.55
CA ALA A 132 -2.82 -11.55 0.74
C ALA A 132 -3.27 -11.90 -0.67
N ALA A 133 -4.50 -12.43 -0.83
CA ALA A 133 -5.07 -12.71 -2.14
C ALA A 133 -5.31 -11.43 -2.97
N LEU A 134 -5.84 -10.37 -2.35
CA LEU A 134 -6.00 -9.06 -2.97
C LEU A 134 -4.65 -8.47 -3.42
N VAL A 135 -3.62 -8.53 -2.58
CA VAL A 135 -2.28 -8.05 -2.92
C VAL A 135 -1.69 -8.84 -4.09
N CYS A 136 -1.85 -10.16 -4.12
CA CYS A 136 -1.44 -10.98 -5.26
C CYS A 136 -2.18 -10.62 -6.56
N CYS A 137 -3.43 -10.14 -6.46
CA CYS A 137 -4.25 -9.74 -7.60
C CYS A 137 -3.94 -8.31 -8.10
N SER A 138 -3.50 -7.42 -7.20
CA SER A 138 -3.25 -6.01 -7.52
C SER A 138 -2.33 -5.72 -8.72
N PRO A 139 -1.21 -6.43 -8.99
CA PRO A 139 -0.38 -6.10 -10.16
C PRO A 139 -1.10 -6.39 -11.48
N PHE A 140 -2.07 -7.31 -11.50
CA PHE A 140 -2.90 -7.54 -12.69
C PHE A 140 -3.88 -6.41 -12.91
N ASP A 141 -4.52 -5.93 -11.83
CA ASP A 141 -5.44 -4.80 -11.87
C ASP A 141 -4.71 -3.54 -12.37
N ILE A 142 -3.55 -3.20 -11.80
CA ILE A 142 -2.71 -2.09 -12.25
C ILE A 142 -2.34 -2.23 -13.74
N ALA A 143 -1.90 -3.43 -14.16
CA ALA A 143 -1.53 -3.69 -15.55
C ALA A 143 -2.72 -3.53 -16.51
N LEU A 144 -3.93 -3.87 -16.09
CA LEU A 144 -5.14 -3.75 -16.89
C LEU A 144 -5.49 -2.29 -17.15
N HIS A 145 -5.38 -1.48 -16.10
CA HIS A 145 -5.58 -0.04 -16.15
C HIS A 145 -4.55 0.67 -17.02
N ASP A 146 -3.26 0.32 -16.91
CA ASP A 146 -2.22 0.82 -17.82
C ASP A 146 -2.50 0.37 -19.27
N ALA A 147 -2.88 -0.89 -19.49
CA ALA A 147 -3.11 -1.43 -20.83
C ALA A 147 -4.23 -0.69 -21.58
N LEU A 148 -5.33 -0.31 -20.90
CA LEU A 148 -6.36 0.53 -21.51
C LEU A 148 -5.82 1.92 -21.86
N GLY A 149 -5.10 2.55 -20.94
CA GLY A 149 -4.47 3.85 -21.18
C GLY A 149 -3.56 3.83 -22.42
N GLN A 150 -2.72 2.81 -22.55
CA GLN A 150 -1.87 2.57 -23.72
C GLN A 150 -2.70 2.35 -24.99
N ALA A 151 -3.78 1.55 -24.93
CA ALA A 151 -4.63 1.28 -26.08
C ALA A 151 -5.32 2.53 -26.64
N LEU A 152 -5.68 3.46 -25.75
CA LEU A 152 -6.39 4.70 -26.09
C LEU A 152 -5.45 5.90 -26.28
N GLY A 153 -4.18 5.77 -25.91
CA GLY A 153 -3.22 6.88 -25.89
C GLY A 153 -3.62 7.97 -24.88
N ARG A 154 -4.17 7.59 -23.74
CA ARG A 154 -4.65 8.50 -22.68
C ARG A 154 -4.10 8.13 -21.30
N PRO A 155 -3.87 9.11 -20.40
CA PRO A 155 -3.65 8.83 -18.99
C PRO A 155 -4.80 8.03 -18.39
N THR A 156 -4.51 7.01 -17.59
CA THR A 156 -5.51 6.11 -17.01
C THR A 156 -6.65 6.85 -16.28
N TYR A 157 -6.35 7.91 -15.53
CA TYR A 157 -7.38 8.65 -14.80
C TYR A 157 -8.41 9.34 -15.71
N GLU A 158 -8.05 9.65 -16.96
CA GLU A 158 -8.99 10.20 -17.94
C GLU A 158 -9.99 9.16 -18.47
N THR A 159 -9.75 7.86 -18.20
CA THR A 159 -10.66 6.79 -18.61
C THR A 159 -11.78 6.53 -17.62
N TYR A 160 -11.79 7.19 -16.45
CA TYR A 160 -12.80 6.95 -15.39
C TYR A 160 -14.09 7.76 -15.54
N SER A 161 -14.54 7.98 -16.78
CA SER A 161 -15.73 8.76 -17.10
C SER A 161 -16.81 7.90 -17.77
N ALA A 162 -18.02 8.44 -17.88
CA ALA A 162 -19.13 7.81 -18.59
C ALA A 162 -18.84 7.56 -20.10
N GLU A 163 -17.79 8.16 -20.66
CA GLU A 163 -17.35 7.89 -22.03
C GLU A 163 -16.90 6.44 -22.16
N PHE A 164 -16.11 5.96 -21.20
CA PHE A 164 -15.43 4.65 -21.25
C PHE A 164 -16.03 3.62 -20.30
N LEU A 165 -16.55 4.05 -19.15
CA LEU A 165 -17.16 3.19 -18.14
C LEU A 165 -18.63 2.96 -18.49
N SER A 166 -19.08 1.72 -18.46
CA SER A 166 -20.47 1.33 -18.70
C SER A 166 -21.32 1.45 -17.43
N CYS A 167 -20.73 1.08 -16.30
CA CYS A 167 -21.32 1.09 -14.97
C CYS A 167 -21.09 2.43 -14.28
N ASP A 168 -22.11 2.94 -13.59
CA ASP A 168 -21.92 4.06 -12.68
C ASP A 168 -21.41 3.57 -11.31
N LEU A 169 -21.13 4.51 -10.40
CA LEU A 169 -20.61 4.20 -9.07
C LEU A 169 -21.56 3.37 -8.21
N SER A 170 -22.86 3.32 -8.50
CA SER A 170 -23.83 2.52 -7.72
C SER A 170 -23.63 1.01 -7.88
N GLN A 171 -22.85 0.57 -8.87
CA GLN A 171 -22.46 -0.83 -9.01
C GLN A 171 -21.36 -1.24 -8.02
N PHE A 172 -20.61 -0.29 -7.47
CA PHE A 172 -19.43 -0.56 -6.65
C PHE A 172 -19.58 -0.07 -5.20
N LEU A 173 -20.43 0.93 -4.97
CA LEU A 173 -20.55 1.62 -3.70
C LEU A 173 -22.02 1.73 -3.28
N ASP A 174 -22.28 1.35 -2.04
CA ASP A 174 -23.53 1.64 -1.36
C ASP A 174 -23.40 2.93 -0.54
N PRO A 175 -24.44 3.79 -0.52
CA PRO A 175 -24.46 4.93 0.40
C PRO A 175 -24.52 4.44 1.85
N ALA A 176 -23.93 5.21 2.77
CA ALA A 176 -24.09 4.95 4.20
C ALA A 176 -25.57 5.02 4.61
N ASN A 177 -25.95 4.24 5.62
CA ASN A 177 -27.31 4.28 6.18
C ASN A 177 -27.69 5.71 6.56
N ASP A 178 -28.93 6.10 6.26
CA ASP A 178 -29.51 7.44 6.51
C ASP A 178 -28.82 8.61 5.77
N SER A 179 -27.99 8.32 4.76
CA SER A 179 -27.40 9.34 3.89
C SER A 179 -28.33 9.76 2.76
N ALA A 180 -28.25 11.04 2.36
CA ALA A 180 -28.93 11.56 1.16
C ALA A 180 -28.05 11.44 -0.12
N VAL A 181 -26.88 10.80 -0.02
CA VAL A 181 -25.97 10.60 -1.15
C VAL A 181 -26.50 9.53 -2.09
N GLU A 182 -26.43 9.79 -3.40
CA GLU A 182 -26.77 8.84 -4.45
C GLU A 182 -25.58 8.65 -5.40
N PHE A 183 -25.24 7.40 -5.70
CA PHE A 183 -24.17 7.04 -6.65
C PHE A 183 -24.71 6.70 -8.05
N ALA A 184 -26.03 6.60 -8.21
CA ALA A 184 -26.67 6.31 -9.49
C ALA A 184 -26.38 7.44 -10.50
N GLY A 185 -25.94 7.06 -11.70
CA GLY A 185 -25.52 7.99 -12.76
C GLY A 185 -24.24 8.78 -12.48
N ARG A 186 -23.53 8.50 -11.36
CA ARG A 186 -22.29 9.18 -10.98
C ARG A 186 -21.08 8.39 -11.44
N TYR A 187 -20.03 9.08 -11.87
CA TYR A 187 -18.79 8.46 -12.36
C TYR A 187 -17.56 8.97 -11.60
N PRO A 188 -16.47 8.16 -11.48
CA PRO A 188 -15.30 8.58 -10.70
C PRO A 188 -14.70 9.92 -11.15
N ALA A 189 -14.70 10.22 -12.45
CA ALA A 189 -14.21 11.48 -12.99
C ALA A 189 -14.87 12.74 -12.39
N GLU A 190 -16.08 12.63 -11.81
CA GLU A 190 -16.75 13.75 -11.13
C GLU A 190 -16.18 14.05 -9.74
N PHE A 191 -15.34 13.16 -9.20
CA PHE A 191 -14.72 13.26 -7.88
C PHE A 191 -13.19 13.34 -7.95
N LEU A 192 -12.63 13.35 -9.16
CA LEU A 192 -11.21 13.55 -9.40
C LEU A 192 -10.94 15.01 -9.73
N ASP A 193 -9.83 15.54 -9.23
CA ASP A 193 -9.39 16.88 -9.61
C ASP A 193 -8.97 16.87 -11.09
N ALA A 194 -9.57 17.75 -11.89
CA ALA A 194 -9.23 17.90 -13.30
C ALA A 194 -7.82 18.49 -13.51
N ASN A 195 -7.25 19.14 -12.49
CA ASN A 195 -5.92 19.74 -12.52
C ASN A 195 -5.13 19.32 -11.27
N PRO A 196 -4.77 18.02 -11.12
CA PRO A 196 -4.07 17.56 -9.94
C PRO A 196 -2.71 18.27 -9.81
N PRO A 197 -2.24 18.52 -8.59
CA PRO A 197 -0.95 19.16 -8.37
C PRO A 197 0.17 18.30 -8.96
N SER A 198 1.08 18.92 -9.71
CA SER A 198 2.26 18.25 -10.26
C SER A 198 3.39 18.05 -9.25
N THR A 199 3.22 18.56 -8.03
CA THR A 199 4.18 18.48 -6.93
C THR A 199 3.44 18.26 -5.63
N LEU A 200 3.86 17.27 -4.85
CA LEU A 200 3.31 16.95 -3.53
C LEU A 200 4.45 16.80 -2.52
N PRO A 201 4.24 17.14 -1.23
CA PRO A 201 5.20 16.81 -0.19
C PRO A 201 5.31 15.28 -0.08
N ALA A 202 6.54 14.78 -0.03
CA ALA A 202 6.82 13.38 0.24
C ALA A 202 7.05 13.18 1.75
N TRP A 203 6.46 12.12 2.31
CA TRP A 203 6.70 11.71 3.68
C TRP A 203 7.88 10.76 3.72
N HIS A 204 8.98 11.20 4.31
CA HIS A 204 10.12 10.32 4.52
C HIS A 204 9.90 9.46 5.77
N LEU A 205 9.95 8.15 5.60
CA LEU A 205 9.83 7.20 6.68
C LEU A 205 11.13 7.14 7.48
N VAL A 206 11.06 7.45 8.77
CA VAL A 206 12.15 7.25 9.74
C VAL A 206 11.88 5.93 10.45
N GLY A 207 12.56 4.88 10.00
CA GLY A 207 12.47 3.53 10.53
C GLY A 207 12.97 3.42 11.98
N GLY A 208 12.56 2.37 12.68
CA GLY A 208 12.94 2.13 14.08
C GLY A 208 14.42 1.76 14.28
N LEU A 209 15.13 1.43 13.20
CA LEU A 209 16.58 1.14 13.18
C LEU A 209 17.39 2.21 12.45
N ASP A 210 16.74 3.24 11.91
CA ASP A 210 17.43 4.26 11.13
C ASP A 210 18.25 5.14 12.08
N PRO A 211 19.56 5.32 11.81
CA PRO A 211 20.42 6.08 12.68
C PRO A 211 20.10 7.58 12.59
N LEU A 212 19.88 8.21 13.73
CA LEU A 212 19.58 9.64 13.81
C LEU A 212 20.83 10.50 13.90
N ASP A 213 21.85 10.00 14.58
CA ASP A 213 23.15 10.66 14.75
C ASP A 213 24.30 9.66 14.68
N GLU A 214 25.52 10.20 14.67
CA GLU A 214 26.76 9.42 14.55
C GLU A 214 26.94 8.39 15.67
N GLY A 215 26.34 8.62 16.84
CA GLY A 215 26.43 7.69 17.98
C GLY A 215 25.60 6.43 17.80
N GLU A 216 24.65 6.41 16.87
CA GLU A 216 23.84 5.24 16.51
C GLU A 216 24.47 4.39 15.40
N LEU A 217 25.58 4.85 14.80
CA LEU A 217 26.31 4.10 13.78
C LEU A 217 27.06 2.90 14.38
N THR A 218 27.04 1.80 13.64
CA THR A 218 27.64 0.52 14.01
C THR A 218 28.92 0.21 13.25
N GLY A 219 29.20 0.95 12.18
CA GLY A 219 30.31 0.72 11.26
C GLY A 219 30.00 -0.29 10.14
N ASN A 220 28.77 -0.82 10.08
CA ASN A 220 28.30 -1.72 9.02
C ASN A 220 27.43 -1.02 7.98
N GLU A 221 27.31 0.30 8.04
CA GLU A 221 26.46 1.07 7.14
C GLU A 221 27.03 1.07 5.71
N PRO A 222 26.19 1.12 4.67
CA PRO A 222 26.65 1.12 3.28
C PRO A 222 27.53 2.33 2.94
N ASP A 223 28.67 2.08 2.29
CA ASP A 223 29.53 3.11 1.68
C ASP A 223 29.26 3.20 0.17
N ASP A 224 28.05 3.63 -0.18
CA ASP A 224 27.54 3.69 -1.56
C ASP A 224 27.18 5.11 -2.02
N GLY A 225 27.57 6.13 -1.25
CA GLY A 225 27.37 7.54 -1.57
C GLY A 225 25.97 8.09 -1.26
N HIS A 226 25.06 7.27 -0.74
CA HIS A 226 23.75 7.73 -0.25
C HIS A 226 23.79 8.07 1.24
N PRO A 227 22.95 9.02 1.70
CA PRO A 227 22.88 9.36 3.12
C PRO A 227 22.54 8.16 4.01
N VAL A 228 23.00 8.23 5.27
CA VAL A 228 22.73 7.23 6.30
C VAL A 228 22.01 7.89 7.47
N LEU A 229 22.51 9.03 7.94
CA LEU A 229 21.90 9.79 9.02
C LEU A 229 20.68 10.58 8.53
N LEU A 230 19.66 10.69 9.38
CA LEU A 230 18.45 11.46 9.08
C LEU A 230 18.77 12.91 8.66
N SER A 231 19.72 13.56 9.33
CA SER A 231 20.09 14.95 9.02
C SER A 231 20.64 15.11 7.60
N ASP A 232 21.40 14.12 7.11
CA ASP A 232 21.93 14.09 5.75
C ASP A 232 20.83 13.85 4.72
N TRP A 233 19.88 12.95 5.02
CA TRP A 233 18.70 12.74 4.20
C TRP A 233 17.88 14.03 4.03
N ILE A 234 17.62 14.75 5.13
CA ILE A 234 16.86 16.00 5.08
C ILE A 234 17.55 17.04 4.19
N ARG A 235 18.87 17.20 4.32
CA ARG A 235 19.64 18.17 3.52
C ARG A 235 19.73 17.78 2.05
N THR A 236 19.98 16.49 1.78
CA THR A 236 20.24 15.99 0.42
C THR A 236 18.95 15.99 -0.41
N ASP A 237 17.84 15.54 0.17
CA ASP A 237 16.59 15.32 -0.56
C ASP A 237 15.57 16.44 -0.34
N GLY A 238 15.87 17.43 0.51
CA GLY A 238 14.98 18.56 0.79
C GLY A 238 13.70 18.15 1.52
N LEU A 239 13.81 17.19 2.46
CA LEU A 239 12.67 16.59 3.14
C LEU A 239 11.94 17.60 4.03
N THR A 240 10.63 17.74 3.84
CA THR A 240 9.80 18.66 4.64
C THR A 240 8.80 17.97 5.56
N CYS A 241 8.60 16.65 5.40
CA CYS A 241 7.66 15.86 6.18
C CYS A 241 8.28 14.52 6.58
N LEU A 242 8.23 14.15 7.87
CA LEU A 242 8.80 12.90 8.38
C LEU A 242 7.75 12.03 9.07
N LYS A 243 7.75 10.72 8.79
CA LYS A 243 6.94 9.73 9.50
C LYS A 243 7.81 8.91 10.45
N ILE A 244 7.53 9.00 11.74
CA ILE A 244 8.36 8.40 12.79
C ILE A 244 7.77 7.05 13.19
N LYS A 245 8.50 5.96 12.92
CA LYS A 245 8.10 4.63 13.40
C LYS A 245 8.39 4.48 14.89
N LEU A 246 7.37 4.02 15.61
CA LEU A 246 7.37 3.79 17.05
C LEU A 246 7.16 2.32 17.36
N ARG A 247 7.53 1.90 18.57
CA ARG A 247 7.43 0.52 19.05
C ARG A 247 6.05 0.18 19.57
N GLY A 248 5.41 1.11 20.29
CA GLY A 248 4.11 0.92 20.92
C GLY A 248 4.09 -0.02 22.13
N ASN A 249 5.27 -0.34 22.69
CA ASN A 249 5.42 -1.20 23.86
C ASN A 249 6.50 -0.72 24.86
N ASP A 250 7.06 0.47 24.65
CA ASP A 250 8.15 1.07 25.41
C ASP A 250 7.99 2.60 25.35
N ALA A 251 7.21 3.14 26.31
CA ALA A 251 6.75 4.53 26.25
C ALA A 251 7.90 5.54 26.36
N GLU A 252 8.93 5.24 27.17
CA GLU A 252 10.10 6.09 27.27
C GLU A 252 10.90 6.07 25.97
N TRP A 253 11.11 4.90 25.35
CA TRP A 253 11.78 4.85 24.05
C TRP A 253 11.00 5.59 22.97
N ASP A 254 9.67 5.43 22.92
CA ASP A 254 8.83 6.10 21.93
C ASP A 254 8.85 7.63 22.12
N TYR A 255 8.77 8.09 23.36
CA TYR A 255 8.89 9.51 23.69
C TYR A 255 10.26 10.08 23.30
N ASP A 256 11.35 9.41 23.70
CA ASP A 256 12.71 9.83 23.39
C ASP A 256 12.96 9.84 21.88
N ARG A 257 12.42 8.87 21.14
CA ARG A 257 12.50 8.82 19.67
C ARG A 257 11.77 10.01 19.05
N LEU A 258 10.55 10.32 19.48
CA LEU A 258 9.80 11.49 19.01
C LEU A 258 10.56 12.79 19.30
N ALA A 259 11.07 12.96 20.52
CA ALA A 259 11.83 14.14 20.93
C ALA A 259 13.10 14.32 20.10
N LYS A 260 13.87 13.24 19.90
CA LYS A 260 15.14 13.27 19.16
C LYS A 260 14.94 13.55 17.67
N VAL A 261 14.01 12.85 17.01
CA VAL A 261 13.67 13.15 15.61
C VAL A 261 13.11 14.56 15.47
N GLY A 262 12.25 14.98 16.40
CA GLY A 262 11.68 16.31 16.44
C GLY A 262 12.71 17.43 16.52
N ALA A 263 13.75 17.25 17.35
CA ALA A 263 14.85 18.20 17.47
C ALA A 263 15.62 18.35 16.14
N ILE A 264 15.97 17.23 15.50
CA ILE A 264 16.63 17.21 14.18
C ILE A 264 15.74 17.89 13.12
N ALA A 265 14.45 17.56 13.12
CA ALA A 265 13.46 18.12 12.21
C ALA A 265 13.38 19.66 12.35
N ILE A 266 13.33 20.16 13.58
CA ILE A 266 13.29 21.58 13.91
C ILE A 266 14.57 22.29 13.44
N GLU A 267 15.74 21.70 13.69
CA GLU A 267 17.04 22.25 13.30
C GLU A 267 17.15 22.40 11.78
N HIS A 268 16.63 21.43 11.03
CA HIS A 268 16.70 21.41 9.57
C HIS A 268 15.47 21.97 8.84
N GLY A 269 14.51 22.57 9.57
CA GLY A 269 13.38 23.26 8.97
C GLY A 269 12.30 22.35 8.36
N VAL A 270 12.20 21.11 8.82
CA VAL A 270 11.06 20.22 8.53
C VAL A 270 9.77 20.85 9.04
N LEU A 271 8.70 20.71 8.28
CA LEU A 271 7.41 21.34 8.57
C LEU A 271 6.51 20.45 9.44
N TRP A 272 6.41 19.16 9.09
CA TRP A 272 5.41 18.27 9.66
C TRP A 272 5.96 16.90 10.04
N LEU A 273 5.37 16.33 11.07
CA LEU A 273 5.69 15.01 11.58
C LEU A 273 4.42 14.16 11.69
N THR A 274 4.59 12.84 11.64
CA THR A 274 3.57 11.85 12.03
C THR A 274 4.20 10.81 12.92
N ALA A 275 3.39 10.25 13.82
CA ALA A 275 3.78 9.14 14.68
C ALA A 275 3.09 7.87 14.17
N ASP A 276 3.82 6.77 14.02
CA ASP A 276 3.29 5.52 13.46
C ASP A 276 3.68 4.34 14.34
N PHE A 277 2.70 3.81 15.08
CA PHE A 277 2.90 2.68 15.99
C PHE A 277 2.70 1.31 15.30
N ASN A 278 2.34 1.29 14.01
CA ASN A 278 2.25 0.06 13.23
C ASN A 278 1.39 -1.04 13.88
N CYS A 279 0.25 -0.65 14.46
CA CYS A 279 -0.77 -1.51 15.07
C CYS A 279 -0.34 -2.27 16.35
N THR A 280 0.69 -1.81 17.08
CA THR A 280 1.24 -2.56 18.23
C THR A 280 0.67 -2.17 19.59
N VAL A 281 -0.02 -1.02 19.70
CA VAL A 281 -0.57 -0.55 20.98
C VAL A 281 -1.89 -1.25 21.29
N ASN A 282 -2.07 -1.65 22.54
CA ASN A 282 -3.27 -2.36 23.01
C ASN A 282 -4.11 -1.53 24.00
N ASP A 283 -3.61 -0.37 24.44
CA ASP A 283 -4.25 0.51 25.41
C ASP A 283 -4.18 1.96 24.91
N PRO A 284 -5.32 2.64 24.67
CA PRO A 284 -5.35 4.04 24.26
C PRO A 284 -4.63 4.99 25.22
N ALA A 285 -4.58 4.67 26.52
CA ALA A 285 -3.87 5.48 27.51
C ALA A 285 -2.38 5.64 27.15
N TYR A 286 -1.75 4.61 26.57
CA TYR A 286 -0.36 4.64 26.13
C TYR A 286 -0.08 5.78 25.14
N VAL A 287 -0.95 5.95 24.14
CA VAL A 287 -0.80 6.99 23.12
C VAL A 287 -1.08 8.36 23.73
N ASN A 288 -2.16 8.47 24.52
CA ASN A 288 -2.57 9.73 25.12
C ASN A 288 -1.51 10.28 26.07
N GLU A 289 -0.92 9.45 26.93
CA GLU A 289 0.11 9.87 27.88
C GLU A 289 1.38 10.39 27.17
N ILE A 290 1.81 9.76 26.08
CA ILE A 290 2.94 10.24 25.27
C ILE A 290 2.62 11.61 24.64
N LEU A 291 1.43 11.77 24.07
CA LEU A 291 1.01 13.02 23.43
C LEU A 291 0.82 14.15 24.44
N ASP A 292 0.22 13.87 25.60
CA ASP A 292 0.06 14.83 26.70
C ASP A 292 1.41 15.29 27.23
N ARG A 293 2.37 14.36 27.39
CA ARG A 293 3.74 14.68 27.78
C ARG A 293 4.43 15.56 26.73
N LEU A 294 4.31 15.24 25.44
CA LEU A 294 4.84 16.09 24.36
C LEU A 294 4.20 17.48 24.35
N ALA A 295 2.89 17.59 24.57
CA ALA A 295 2.21 18.88 24.64
C ALA A 295 2.73 19.74 25.79
N ALA A 296 2.99 19.13 26.95
CA ALA A 296 3.49 19.81 28.13
C ALA A 296 4.98 20.18 28.05
N GLU A 297 5.83 19.27 27.60
CA GLU A 297 7.29 19.42 27.64
C GLU A 297 7.88 19.97 26.33
N GLN A 298 7.25 19.67 25.18
CA GLN A 298 7.75 19.97 23.84
C GLN A 298 6.63 20.56 22.93
N PRO A 299 5.98 21.67 23.31
CA PRO A 299 4.76 22.15 22.65
C PRO A 299 4.92 22.45 21.15
N ARG A 300 6.12 22.87 20.70
CA ARG A 300 6.42 23.04 19.28
C ARG A 300 6.38 21.70 18.54
N LEU A 301 7.01 20.68 19.11
CA LEU A 301 7.05 19.34 18.53
C LEU A 301 5.65 18.73 18.46
N TYR A 302 4.88 18.85 19.54
CA TYR A 302 3.47 18.45 19.56
C TYR A 302 2.68 19.13 18.43
N GLY A 303 2.86 20.44 18.25
CA GLY A 303 2.21 21.20 17.17
C GLY A 303 2.65 20.84 15.75
N MET A 304 3.75 20.11 15.57
CA MET A 304 4.20 19.58 14.27
C MET A 304 3.58 18.23 13.93
N ILE A 305 3.03 17.49 14.90
CA ILE A 305 2.42 16.18 14.67
C ILE A 305 1.04 16.36 14.03
N LEU A 306 0.88 15.94 12.78
CA LEU A 306 -0.39 16.07 12.05
C LEU A 306 -1.40 14.98 12.40
N TYR A 307 -0.93 13.74 12.56
CA TYR A 307 -1.77 12.61 12.95
C TYR A 307 -0.92 11.48 13.55
N VAL A 308 -1.62 10.58 14.26
CA VAL A 308 -1.08 9.29 14.71
C VAL A 308 -1.59 8.21 13.77
N GLU A 309 -0.68 7.53 13.09
CA GLU A 309 -0.95 6.45 12.15
C GLU A 309 -1.04 5.11 12.90
N GLN A 310 -2.12 4.37 12.65
CA GLN A 310 -2.28 2.98 13.06
C GLN A 310 -1.82 2.68 14.51
N PRO A 311 -2.36 3.36 15.53
CA PRO A 311 -2.00 3.07 16.92
C PRO A 311 -2.35 1.62 17.29
N PHE A 312 -3.51 1.14 16.86
CA PHE A 312 -4.13 -0.10 17.33
C PHE A 312 -4.25 -1.17 16.22
N PRO A 313 -4.37 -2.47 16.58
CA PRO A 313 -4.67 -3.55 15.65
C PRO A 313 -5.90 -3.28 14.77
N TYR A 314 -5.76 -3.53 13.46
CA TYR A 314 -6.84 -3.32 12.48
C TYR A 314 -7.91 -4.42 12.49
N GLU A 315 -7.64 -5.57 13.13
CA GLU A 315 -8.59 -6.68 13.27
C GLU A 315 -9.61 -6.40 14.39
N LEU A 316 -10.63 -5.60 14.08
CA LEU A 316 -11.62 -5.08 15.03
C LEU A 316 -12.41 -6.17 15.78
N GLU A 317 -12.67 -7.31 15.12
CA GLU A 317 -13.40 -8.42 15.75
C GLU A 317 -12.63 -9.02 16.92
N SER A 318 -11.30 -9.14 16.74
CA SER A 318 -10.38 -9.71 17.73
C SER A 318 -9.90 -8.66 18.75
N ASN A 319 -9.87 -7.38 18.36
CA ASN A 319 -9.30 -6.27 19.13
C ASN A 319 -10.33 -5.15 19.32
N ARG A 320 -11.33 -5.40 20.18
CA ARG A 320 -12.39 -4.44 20.52
C ARG A 320 -11.91 -3.40 21.52
N ILE A 321 -10.96 -2.57 21.11
CA ILE A 321 -10.43 -1.47 21.91
C ILE A 321 -11.42 -0.30 21.83
N ASP A 322 -11.81 0.22 22.98
CA ASP A 322 -12.65 1.42 23.11
C ASP A 322 -11.75 2.65 22.96
N VAL A 323 -11.83 3.32 21.80
CA VAL A 323 -10.93 4.41 21.38
C VAL A 323 -11.59 5.78 21.44
#